data_AF-M5BKB0-F1
#
_entry.id   AF-M5BKB0-F1
#
_cell.length_a   1.000
_cell.length_b   1.000
_cell.length_c   1.000
_cell.angle_alpha   90.00
_cell.angle_beta   90.00
_cell.angle_gamma   90.00
#
_symmetry.space_group_name_H-M   'P 1'
#
loop_
_entity.id
_entity.type
_entity.pdbx_description
1 polymer ?
#
loop_
_entity_poly.entity_id
_entity_poly.type
_entity_poly.pdbx_seq_one_letter_code
_entity_poly.pdbx_strand_id
1 'polypeptide(L)'
;MFSKANSSIPMVNMLDDHDLIDGFGSYPDDLQLSPIFRTIGSRGYFFYLLFQCFTVDKNALIGLPVGTFKLFGATGSLTYHTRAERKKELVCSQTTYDRVFWNLHQLPHQVEHVVIQLGIPIAYPRMNFLETALESKLNPFTALAQKGSLGLSGFVNKFNKDPELLDDLNDHWTAKSHKRERNWFIEQVQAFAKARRIRVTFLSGDVHCAAVGYFKTLVRGGGKAPAIDPLGDHRYMLNVVTSAIVNTPPPAGVLTMVGMLADRPHRTMHYCDTDESMIPLFRTDTDDTPLKQPFIMGRRNYTSVELDDQTGSLNFDIRIERMKGSGDTVGYLVQAPPPRWV
;
A
#
# COMPACT_ATOMS: atom_id res chain seq x y z
N MET A 1 6.12 15.31 20.93
CA MET A 1 4.77 14.84 20.50
C MET A 1 4.82 13.37 20.09
N PHE A 2 5.71 12.96 19.17
CA PHE A 2 5.89 11.55 18.77
C PHE A 2 6.23 10.60 19.94
N SER A 3 7.20 10.94 20.80
CA SER A 3 7.53 10.14 21.99
C SER A 3 6.33 9.93 22.94
N LYS A 4 5.49 10.96 23.10
CA LYS A 4 4.29 10.87 23.93
C LYS A 4 3.28 9.89 23.32
N ALA A 5 3.03 9.99 22.01
CA ALA A 5 2.15 9.05 21.30
C ALA A 5 2.64 7.60 21.44
N ASN A 6 3.93 7.35 21.18
CA ASN A 6 4.54 6.02 21.30
C ASN A 6 4.51 5.47 22.74
N SER A 7 4.49 6.34 23.75
CA SER A 7 4.38 5.93 25.16
C SER A 7 2.95 5.63 25.62
N SER A 8 1.94 6.08 24.87
CA SER A 8 0.53 6.00 25.29
C SER A 8 -0.36 5.16 24.38
N ILE A 9 0.08 4.87 23.16
CA ILE A 9 -0.69 4.14 22.15
C ILE A 9 0.03 2.81 21.90
N PRO A 10 -0.62 1.64 22.13
CA PRO A 10 -0.10 0.37 21.69
C PRO A 10 0.07 0.34 20.17
N MET A 11 1.21 -0.12 19.67
CA MET A 11 1.54 -0.10 18.24
C MET A 11 1.82 -1.52 17.72
N VAL A 12 1.45 -1.75 16.47
CA VAL A 12 1.94 -2.86 15.65
C VAL A 12 2.67 -2.24 14.48
N ASN A 13 3.98 -2.42 14.45
CA ASN A 13 4.86 -1.76 13.49
C ASN A 13 5.30 -2.72 12.39
N MET A 14 5.51 -2.20 11.19
CA MET A 14 5.98 -2.92 10.02
C MET A 14 7.10 -2.12 9.40
N LEU A 15 8.20 -2.80 9.06
CA LEU A 15 9.34 -2.18 8.41
C LEU A 15 8.97 -1.74 6.98
N ASP A 16 9.46 -0.57 6.59
CA ASP A 16 9.58 -0.16 5.19
C ASP A 16 11.05 0.04 4.77
N ASP A 17 11.29 0.32 3.49
CA ASP A 17 12.64 0.61 3.00
C ASP A 17 13.29 1.83 3.65
N HIS A 18 12.55 2.91 3.90
CA HIS A 18 13.06 4.11 4.55
C HIS A 18 13.55 3.89 5.99
N ASP A 19 13.20 2.76 6.63
CA ASP A 19 13.81 2.34 7.91
C ASP A 19 15.23 1.77 7.72
N LEU A 20 15.60 1.44 6.49
CA LEU A 20 16.90 0.92 6.08
C LEU A 20 17.60 1.94 5.17
N ILE A 21 17.27 1.91 3.88
CA ILE A 21 17.71 2.80 2.83
C ILE A 21 16.62 2.77 1.75
N ASP A 22 16.34 3.92 1.16
CA ASP A 22 15.36 4.08 0.11
C ASP A 22 15.50 3.02 -1.00
N GLY A 23 14.41 2.33 -1.35
CA GLY A 23 14.39 1.23 -2.32
C GLY A 23 15.06 -0.08 -1.85
N PHE A 24 15.35 -0.28 -0.56
CA PHE A 24 15.98 -1.51 -0.08
C PHE A 24 15.19 -2.76 -0.49
N GLY A 25 15.87 -3.72 -1.12
CA GLY A 25 15.27 -4.92 -1.69
C GLY A 25 14.87 -4.80 -3.16
N SER A 26 14.86 -3.59 -3.74
CA SER A 26 14.50 -3.38 -5.14
C SER A 26 15.70 -3.17 -6.07
N TYR A 27 16.90 -3.07 -5.50
CA TYR A 27 18.17 -3.00 -6.23
C TYR A 27 18.57 -4.34 -6.88
N PRO A 28 19.43 -4.32 -7.91
CA PRO A 28 20.04 -5.53 -8.47
C PRO A 28 20.76 -6.40 -7.43
N ASP A 29 20.78 -7.71 -7.66
CA ASP A 29 21.30 -8.71 -6.71
C ASP A 29 22.78 -8.46 -6.34
N ASP A 30 23.62 -8.01 -7.28
CA ASP A 30 25.04 -7.71 -7.02
C ASP A 30 25.21 -6.56 -6.03
N LEU A 31 24.39 -5.51 -6.13
CA LEU A 31 24.38 -4.40 -5.19
C LEU A 31 23.81 -4.84 -3.84
N GLN A 32 22.66 -5.53 -3.85
CA GLN A 32 21.96 -5.96 -2.63
C GLN A 32 22.76 -6.99 -1.81
N LEU A 33 23.52 -7.85 -2.49
CA LEU A 33 24.41 -8.85 -1.85
C LEU A 33 25.78 -8.31 -1.49
N SER A 34 26.11 -7.06 -1.85
CA SER A 34 27.37 -6.43 -1.50
C SER A 34 27.56 -6.38 0.03
N PRO A 35 28.82 -6.41 0.53
CA PRO A 35 29.08 -6.32 1.97
C PRO A 35 28.45 -5.10 2.63
N ILE A 36 28.35 -3.97 1.90
CA ILE A 36 27.77 -2.72 2.39
C ILE A 36 26.26 -2.86 2.57
N PHE A 37 25.52 -3.26 1.52
CA PHE A 37 24.06 -3.39 1.59
C PHE A 37 23.62 -4.45 2.59
N ARG A 38 24.33 -5.59 2.67
CA ARG A 38 24.05 -6.61 3.68
C ARG A 38 24.24 -6.09 5.10
N THR A 39 25.25 -5.24 5.32
CA THR A 39 25.48 -4.63 6.63
C THR A 39 24.39 -3.61 6.97
N ILE A 40 23.98 -2.78 6.01
CA ILE A 40 22.87 -1.83 6.16
C ILE A 40 21.58 -2.58 6.53
N GLY A 41 21.21 -3.59 5.75
CA GLY A 41 20.01 -4.39 6.01
C GLY A 41 20.05 -5.08 7.38
N SER A 42 21.17 -5.73 7.71
CA SER A 42 21.32 -6.42 9.00
C SER A 42 21.24 -5.45 10.18
N ARG A 43 21.86 -4.26 10.10
CA ARG A 43 21.86 -3.29 11.20
C ARG A 43 20.56 -2.50 11.29
N GLY A 44 19.97 -2.12 10.16
CA GLY A 44 18.67 -1.47 10.14
C GLY A 44 17.57 -2.39 10.68
N TYR A 45 17.60 -3.67 10.30
CA TYR A 45 16.67 -4.66 10.85
C TYR A 45 16.85 -4.85 12.36
N PHE A 46 18.10 -4.88 12.84
CA PHE A 46 18.38 -4.90 14.28
C PHE A 46 17.77 -3.69 15.01
N PHE A 47 17.91 -2.48 14.47
CA PHE A 47 17.34 -1.27 15.08
C PHE A 47 15.82 -1.21 14.98
N TYR A 48 15.22 -1.71 13.90
CA TYR A 48 13.78 -1.87 13.78
C TYR A 48 13.23 -2.76 14.89
N LEU A 49 13.83 -3.95 15.09
CA LEU A 49 13.42 -4.84 16.18
C LEU A 49 13.54 -4.17 17.54
N LEU A 50 14.66 -3.49 17.78
CA LEU A 50 14.94 -2.85 19.07
C LEU A 50 14.00 -1.68 19.38
N PHE A 51 13.79 -0.78 18.42
CA PHE A 51 13.11 0.50 18.66
C PHE A 51 11.64 0.53 18.24
N GLN A 52 11.24 -0.29 17.27
CA GLN A 52 9.86 -0.34 16.80
C GLN A 52 9.12 -1.57 17.34
N CYS A 53 9.78 -2.73 17.44
CA CYS A 53 9.15 -3.94 17.98
C CYS A 53 9.45 -4.17 19.47
N PHE A 54 10.34 -3.37 20.07
CA PHE A 54 10.80 -3.50 21.46
C PHE A 54 11.26 -4.93 21.80
N THR A 55 11.93 -5.59 20.84
CA THR A 55 12.41 -6.96 20.97
C THR A 55 13.86 -7.08 20.49
N VAL A 56 14.52 -8.17 20.86
CA VAL A 56 15.85 -8.52 20.36
C VAL A 56 15.75 -9.94 19.85
N ASP A 57 16.18 -10.17 18.60
CA ASP A 57 16.26 -11.53 18.07
C ASP A 57 17.35 -12.30 18.80
N LYS A 58 16.96 -13.15 19.75
CA LYS A 58 17.89 -13.92 20.58
C LYS A 58 18.54 -15.08 19.84
N ASN A 59 18.03 -15.49 18.67
CA ASN A 59 18.49 -16.70 18.00
C ASN A 59 18.90 -16.54 16.52
N ALA A 60 18.76 -15.35 15.91
CA ALA A 60 18.91 -15.19 14.44
C ALA A 60 18.02 -16.18 13.62
N LEU A 61 17.05 -16.80 14.31
CA LEU A 61 16.23 -17.94 13.93
C LEU A 61 14.75 -17.67 14.19
N ILE A 62 14.40 -16.49 14.73
CA ILE A 62 13.06 -15.93 14.48
C ILE A 62 13.10 -15.48 13.03
N GLY A 63 13.04 -16.45 12.13
CA GLY A 63 13.02 -16.27 10.70
C GLY A 63 11.80 -15.46 10.35
N LEU A 64 12.00 -14.14 10.31
CA LEU A 64 11.04 -13.10 9.99
C LEU A 64 9.84 -13.12 10.95
N PRO A 65 9.37 -12.01 11.54
CA PRO A 65 8.00 -11.94 11.99
C PRO A 65 7.13 -12.08 10.74
N VAL A 66 6.83 -13.33 10.37
CA VAL A 66 5.94 -13.67 9.28
C VAL A 66 4.53 -13.40 9.76
N GLY A 67 4.14 -12.14 9.69
CA GLY A 67 2.81 -11.72 10.09
C GLY A 67 2.67 -11.55 11.61
N THR A 68 2.37 -10.35 12.07
CA THR A 68 1.68 -10.18 13.35
C THR A 68 0.18 -10.26 13.07
N PHE A 69 -0.49 -11.23 13.69
CA PHE A 69 -1.95 -11.31 13.66
C PHE A 69 -2.54 -10.79 14.97
N LYS A 70 -3.56 -9.94 14.90
CA LYS A 70 -4.31 -9.41 16.05
C LYS A 70 -5.80 -9.57 15.83
N LEU A 71 -6.53 -9.94 16.88
CA LEU A 71 -7.98 -10.06 16.89
C LEU A 71 -8.59 -8.94 17.72
N PHE A 72 -9.62 -8.31 17.17
CA PHE A 72 -10.43 -7.25 17.77
C PHE A 72 -11.91 -7.63 17.59
N GLY A 73 -12.39 -8.59 18.38
CA GLY A 73 -13.75 -9.12 18.25
C GLY A 73 -13.99 -9.81 16.89
N ALA A 74 -14.89 -9.25 16.08
CA ALA A 74 -15.21 -9.74 14.73
C ALA A 74 -14.22 -9.27 13.65
N THR A 75 -13.21 -8.49 14.02
CA THR A 75 -12.20 -7.94 13.10
C THR A 75 -10.83 -8.54 13.38
N GLY A 76 -10.20 -9.09 12.34
CA GLY A 76 -8.80 -9.48 12.33
C GLY A 76 -7.92 -8.40 11.69
N SER A 77 -6.69 -8.27 12.16
CA SER A 77 -5.63 -7.49 11.50
C SER A 77 -4.41 -8.38 11.28
N LEU A 78 -3.93 -8.41 10.04
CA LEU A 78 -2.71 -9.10 9.64
C LEU A 78 -1.71 -8.07 9.10
N THR A 79 -0.56 -7.99 9.75
CA THR A 79 0.57 -7.16 9.30
C THR A 79 1.74 -8.06 8.99
N TYR A 80 2.14 -8.20 7.73
CA TYR A 80 3.31 -9.02 7.37
C TYR A 80 4.34 -8.22 6.59
N HIS A 81 5.60 -8.65 6.68
CA HIS A 81 6.74 -7.86 6.28
C HIS A 81 7.11 -8.10 4.81
N THR A 82 7.00 -7.07 3.97
CA THR A 82 7.24 -7.18 2.52
C THR A 82 8.63 -6.72 2.06
N ARG A 83 9.51 -6.27 2.99
CA ARG A 83 10.86 -5.78 2.66
C ARG A 83 12.00 -6.77 2.90
N ALA A 84 11.84 -7.75 3.79
CA ALA A 84 12.96 -8.57 4.26
C ALA A 84 13.37 -9.67 3.27
N GLU A 85 12.41 -10.15 2.47
CA GLU A 85 12.64 -11.12 1.40
C GLU A 85 12.63 -10.48 0.01
N ARG A 86 12.41 -9.16 -0.05
CA ARG A 86 12.21 -8.44 -1.30
C ARG A 86 13.46 -8.49 -2.17
N LYS A 87 13.21 -8.73 -3.45
CA LYS A 87 14.10 -8.63 -4.60
C LYS A 87 13.37 -7.84 -5.68
N LYS A 88 14.12 -7.39 -6.68
CA LYS A 88 13.58 -6.68 -7.85
C LYS A 88 12.39 -7.35 -8.55
N GLU A 89 12.34 -8.69 -8.53
CA GLU A 89 11.30 -9.49 -9.21
C GLU A 89 10.46 -10.35 -8.25
N LEU A 90 10.63 -10.15 -6.93
CA LEU A 90 9.96 -10.96 -5.91
C LEU A 90 9.76 -10.13 -4.64
N VAL A 91 8.52 -9.94 -4.20
CA VAL A 91 8.22 -9.19 -2.97
C VAL A 91 8.31 -10.09 -1.73
N CYS A 92 7.72 -11.29 -1.79
CA CYS A 92 7.68 -12.26 -0.69
C CYS A 92 7.95 -13.67 -1.19
N SER A 93 8.60 -14.49 -0.36
CA SER A 93 8.81 -15.90 -0.66
C SER A 93 7.52 -16.70 -0.56
N GLN A 94 7.47 -17.86 -1.25
CA GLN A 94 6.35 -18.80 -1.10
C GLN A 94 6.16 -19.23 0.36
N THR A 95 7.26 -19.42 1.11
CA THR A 95 7.22 -19.75 2.54
C THR A 95 6.48 -18.69 3.36
N THR A 96 6.70 -17.41 3.05
CA THR A 96 5.98 -16.30 3.70
C THR A 96 4.50 -16.34 3.37
N TYR A 97 4.15 -16.54 2.09
CA TYR A 97 2.76 -16.66 1.68
C TYR A 97 2.06 -17.86 2.32
N ASP A 98 2.69 -19.03 2.35
CA ASP A 98 2.13 -20.24 2.96
C ASP A 98 1.81 -20.01 4.44
N ARG A 99 2.70 -19.34 5.18
CA ARG A 99 2.47 -18.97 6.58
C ARG A 99 1.36 -17.94 6.74
N VAL A 100 1.30 -16.93 5.86
CA VAL A 100 0.22 -15.93 5.84
C VAL A 100 -1.13 -16.61 5.65
N PHE A 101 -1.28 -17.44 4.61
CA PHE A 101 -2.54 -18.12 4.34
C PHE A 101 -2.86 -19.17 5.41
N TRP A 102 -1.86 -19.88 5.94
CA TRP A 102 -2.06 -20.76 7.09
C TRP A 102 -2.72 -20.03 8.25
N ASN A 103 -2.17 -18.88 8.66
CA ASN A 103 -2.71 -18.07 9.75
C ASN A 103 -4.12 -17.54 9.44
N LEU A 104 -4.36 -17.05 8.21
CA LEU A 104 -5.69 -16.61 7.77
C LEU A 104 -6.70 -17.76 7.83
N HIS A 105 -6.30 -18.99 7.48
CA HIS A 105 -7.14 -20.17 7.59
C HIS A 105 -7.34 -20.67 9.03
N GLN A 106 -6.60 -20.17 10.02
CA GLN A 106 -6.82 -20.48 11.44
C GLN A 106 -7.78 -19.50 12.13
N LEU A 107 -8.29 -18.48 11.43
CA LEU A 107 -9.11 -17.47 12.10
C LEU A 107 -10.41 -18.06 12.69
N PRO A 108 -10.88 -17.55 13.83
CA PRO A 108 -12.17 -17.96 14.38
C PRO A 108 -13.32 -17.69 13.42
N HIS A 109 -14.38 -18.50 13.48
CA HIS A 109 -15.56 -18.35 12.61
C HIS A 109 -16.34 -17.05 12.80
N GLN A 110 -16.17 -16.39 13.94
CA GLN A 110 -16.81 -15.10 14.24
C GLN A 110 -16.15 -13.89 13.55
N VAL A 111 -14.98 -14.08 12.93
CA VAL A 111 -14.30 -13.01 12.20
C VAL A 111 -15.01 -12.79 10.88
N GLU A 112 -15.52 -11.59 10.66
CA GLU A 112 -16.18 -11.19 9.41
C GLU A 112 -15.29 -10.25 8.57
N HIS A 113 -14.36 -9.53 9.21
CA HIS A 113 -13.46 -8.59 8.54
C HIS A 113 -12.00 -8.92 8.80
N VAL A 114 -11.15 -8.81 7.78
CA VAL A 114 -9.70 -8.87 7.92
C VAL A 114 -9.07 -7.66 7.23
N VAL A 115 -8.25 -6.92 7.99
CA VAL A 115 -7.40 -5.86 7.45
C VAL A 115 -6.01 -6.42 7.19
N ILE A 116 -5.54 -6.39 5.95
CA ILE A 116 -4.17 -6.78 5.58
C ILE A 116 -3.35 -5.51 5.38
N GLN A 117 -2.33 -5.33 6.21
CA GLN A 117 -1.42 -4.18 6.12
C GLN A 117 -0.26 -4.50 5.17
N LEU A 118 -0.01 -3.60 4.21
CA LEU A 118 1.07 -3.65 3.23
C LEU A 118 1.86 -2.33 3.27
N GLY A 119 3.18 -2.35 3.03
CA GLY A 119 3.96 -1.10 3.00
C GLY A 119 3.50 -0.18 1.88
N ILE A 120 3.30 -0.77 0.71
CA ILE A 120 3.04 -0.07 -0.53
C ILE A 120 1.63 -0.41 -1.05
N PRO A 121 0.90 0.51 -1.70
CA PRO A 121 -0.45 0.25 -2.19
C PRO A 121 -0.54 -0.90 -3.20
N ILE A 122 -1.48 -1.82 -2.98
CA ILE A 122 -1.76 -2.93 -3.91
C ILE A 122 -2.76 -2.52 -5.00
N ALA A 123 -3.63 -1.53 -4.74
CA ALA A 123 -4.50 -0.91 -5.73
C ALA A 123 -4.28 0.62 -5.74
N TYR A 124 -3.62 1.12 -6.78
CA TYR A 124 -3.24 2.53 -6.92
C TYR A 124 -3.02 2.87 -8.41
N PRO A 125 -3.10 4.15 -8.83
CA PRO A 125 -2.94 4.51 -10.23
C PRO A 125 -1.60 4.05 -10.80
N ARG A 126 -1.67 3.43 -11.98
CA ARG A 126 -0.49 2.89 -12.65
C ARG A 126 0.25 3.95 -13.45
N MET A 127 1.56 3.94 -13.33
CA MET A 127 2.44 4.90 -14.01
C MET A 127 3.34 4.23 -15.06
N ASN A 128 2.90 3.10 -15.64
CA ASN A 128 3.68 2.33 -16.64
C ASN A 128 4.14 3.17 -17.86
N PHE A 129 3.38 4.20 -18.26
CA PHE A 129 3.83 5.13 -19.31
C PHE A 129 5.05 5.94 -18.86
N LEU A 130 5.05 6.40 -17.60
CA LEU A 130 6.16 7.13 -17.01
C LEU A 130 7.37 6.22 -16.81
N GLU A 131 7.18 4.99 -16.34
CA GLU A 131 8.20 3.94 -16.28
C GLU A 131 8.87 3.77 -17.65
N THR A 132 8.07 3.54 -18.70
CA THR A 132 8.58 3.39 -20.09
C THR A 132 9.30 4.65 -20.59
N ALA A 133 8.79 5.84 -20.25
CA ALA A 133 9.38 7.11 -20.66
C ALA A 133 10.70 7.42 -19.93
N LEU A 134 10.84 7.01 -18.66
CA LEU A 134 12.04 7.18 -17.84
C LEU A 134 13.11 6.13 -18.14
N GLU A 135 12.72 4.88 -18.43
CA GLU A 135 13.62 3.82 -18.90
C GLU A 135 14.23 4.10 -20.28
N SER A 136 13.58 4.96 -21.09
CA SER A 136 14.07 5.34 -22.41
C SER A 136 15.37 6.16 -22.31
N LYS A 137 16.49 5.53 -22.70
CA LYS A 137 17.82 6.17 -22.81
C LYS A 137 17.87 7.39 -23.76
N LEU A 138 16.81 7.64 -24.52
CA LEU A 138 16.69 8.74 -25.49
C LEU A 138 15.84 9.91 -24.96
N ASN A 139 15.39 9.88 -23.70
CA ASN A 139 14.61 10.97 -23.14
C ASN A 139 15.52 12.18 -22.81
N PRO A 140 15.28 13.38 -23.39
CA PRO A 140 16.07 14.57 -23.08
C PRO A 140 16.04 14.91 -21.58
N PHE A 141 15.02 14.45 -20.84
CA PHE A 141 14.90 14.63 -19.40
C PHE A 141 15.97 13.86 -18.60
N THR A 142 16.28 12.60 -18.96
CA THR A 142 17.33 11.80 -18.28
C THR A 142 18.72 12.33 -18.61
N ALA A 143 18.94 12.78 -19.85
CA ALA A 143 20.18 13.41 -20.29
C ALA A 143 20.43 14.80 -19.64
N LEU A 144 19.36 15.58 -19.39
CA LEU A 144 19.43 16.87 -18.69
C LEU A 144 19.56 16.72 -17.17
N ALA A 145 18.87 15.74 -16.57
CA ALA A 145 18.98 15.42 -15.14
C ALA A 145 20.39 14.93 -14.78
N GLN A 146 20.99 14.07 -15.61
CA GLN A 146 22.36 13.58 -15.42
C GLN A 146 23.44 14.66 -15.62
N LYS A 147 23.14 15.74 -16.35
CA LYS A 147 24.06 16.87 -16.57
C LYS A 147 24.05 17.92 -15.45
N GLY A 148 23.20 17.78 -14.43
CA GLY A 148 23.22 18.60 -13.21
C GLY A 148 22.93 20.09 -13.41
N SER A 149 22.45 20.51 -14.59
CA SER A 149 22.53 21.92 -15.02
C SER A 149 21.33 22.79 -14.65
N LEU A 150 20.44 22.38 -13.73
CA LEU A 150 19.26 23.22 -13.37
C LEU A 150 18.62 22.90 -11.99
N GLY A 151 19.38 22.47 -10.99
CA GLY A 151 18.81 22.17 -9.66
C GLY A 151 17.99 20.87 -9.58
N LEU A 152 18.10 20.01 -10.59
CA LEU A 152 17.43 18.70 -10.70
C LEU A 152 18.25 17.53 -10.10
N SER A 153 19.28 17.82 -9.29
CA SER A 153 20.13 16.80 -8.67
C SER A 153 19.41 15.94 -7.61
N GLY A 154 18.21 16.32 -7.18
CA GLY A 154 17.32 15.54 -6.31
C GLY A 154 16.27 14.72 -7.05
N PHE A 155 16.51 14.39 -8.33
CA PHE A 155 15.67 13.50 -9.13
C PHE A 155 16.44 12.27 -9.63
N VAL A 156 17.67 12.06 -9.15
CA VAL A 156 18.56 10.99 -9.59
C VAL A 156 19.08 10.28 -8.35
N ASN A 157 18.81 9.00 -8.25
CA ASN A 157 19.33 8.16 -7.19
C ASN A 157 20.86 8.16 -7.23
N LYS A 158 21.47 8.46 -6.09
CA LYS A 158 22.91 8.66 -5.92
C LYS A 158 23.72 7.37 -6.10
N PHE A 159 23.08 6.20 -6.05
CA PHE A 159 23.74 4.89 -6.07
C PHE A 159 23.86 4.27 -7.47
N ASN A 160 22.80 4.30 -8.28
CA ASN A 160 22.74 3.72 -9.63
C ASN A 160 22.64 4.77 -10.76
N LYS A 161 22.42 6.05 -10.44
CA LYS A 161 22.14 7.16 -11.39
C LYS A 161 20.81 7.03 -12.14
N ASP A 162 19.91 6.16 -11.69
CA ASP A 162 18.55 6.09 -12.20
C ASP A 162 17.71 7.23 -11.61
N PRO A 163 16.61 7.65 -12.26
CA PRO A 163 15.73 8.64 -11.66
C PRO A 163 15.16 8.12 -10.33
N GLU A 164 15.20 8.90 -9.25
CA GLU A 164 14.63 8.55 -7.93
C GLU A 164 13.16 8.14 -8.07
N LEU A 165 12.43 8.89 -8.90
CA LEU A 165 11.05 8.57 -9.29
C LEU A 165 10.89 7.22 -10.00
N LEU A 166 11.90 6.71 -10.71
CA LEU A 166 11.82 5.39 -11.35
C LEU A 166 12.00 4.26 -10.34
N ASP A 167 12.83 4.45 -9.31
CA ASP A 167 12.99 3.48 -8.23
C ASP A 167 11.68 3.38 -7.41
N ASP A 168 11.07 4.52 -7.05
CA ASP A 168 9.74 4.56 -6.40
C ASP A 168 8.67 3.83 -7.22
N LEU A 169 8.70 4.00 -8.54
CA LEU A 169 7.75 3.36 -9.45
C LEU A 169 7.92 1.84 -9.52
N ASN A 170 9.16 1.37 -9.47
CA ASN A 170 9.47 -0.06 -9.50
C ASN A 170 9.15 -0.73 -8.16
N ASP A 171 9.12 0.01 -7.07
CA ASP A 171 8.77 -0.48 -5.73
C ASP A 171 7.29 -0.85 -5.61
N HIS A 172 6.44 -0.23 -6.42
CA HIS A 172 5.00 -0.46 -6.40
C HIS A 172 4.61 -1.90 -6.76
N TRP A 173 3.54 -2.41 -6.12
CA TRP A 173 2.90 -3.67 -6.53
C TRP A 173 2.39 -3.62 -7.97
N THR A 174 2.07 -2.42 -8.47
CA THR A 174 1.55 -2.21 -9.82
C THR A 174 2.64 -2.19 -10.91
N ALA A 175 3.91 -2.18 -10.51
CA ALA A 175 5.07 -2.27 -11.40
C ALA A 175 5.04 -3.55 -12.25
N LYS A 176 5.73 -3.51 -13.39
CA LYS A 176 5.72 -4.62 -14.35
C LYS A 176 6.31 -5.91 -13.75
N SER A 177 7.40 -5.83 -13.00
CA SER A 177 8.07 -6.96 -12.34
C SER A 177 7.17 -7.66 -11.31
N HIS A 178 6.47 -6.89 -10.49
CA HIS A 178 5.64 -7.40 -9.39
C HIS A 178 4.25 -7.88 -9.81
N LYS A 179 3.82 -7.55 -11.03
CA LYS A 179 2.45 -7.76 -11.49
C LYS A 179 1.98 -9.22 -11.40
N ARG A 180 2.86 -10.18 -11.69
CA ARG A 180 2.49 -11.62 -11.63
C ARG A 180 2.20 -12.05 -10.19
N GLU A 181 3.10 -11.69 -9.27
CA GLU A 181 2.98 -12.00 -7.84
C GLU A 181 1.79 -11.27 -7.22
N ARG A 182 1.63 -9.97 -7.53
CA ARG A 182 0.46 -9.17 -7.12
C ARG A 182 -0.85 -9.85 -7.49
N ASN A 183 -1.01 -10.18 -8.78
CA ASN A 183 -2.26 -10.74 -9.28
C ASN A 183 -2.55 -12.09 -8.64
N TRP A 184 -1.53 -12.96 -8.54
CA TRP A 184 -1.66 -14.23 -7.84
C TRP A 184 -2.08 -14.03 -6.37
N PHE A 185 -1.45 -13.10 -5.65
CA PHE A 185 -1.76 -12.82 -4.25
C PHE A 185 -3.21 -12.34 -4.09
N ILE A 186 -3.67 -11.41 -4.92
CA ILE A 186 -5.08 -10.95 -4.91
C ILE A 186 -6.03 -12.11 -5.19
N GLU A 187 -5.74 -12.97 -6.18
CA GLU A 187 -6.57 -14.15 -6.46
C GLU A 187 -6.64 -15.11 -5.27
N GLN A 188 -5.52 -15.36 -4.59
CA GLN A 188 -5.51 -16.20 -3.39
C GLN A 188 -6.30 -15.57 -2.24
N VAL A 189 -6.18 -14.24 -2.03
CA VAL A 189 -6.95 -13.52 -1.02
C VAL A 189 -8.45 -13.54 -1.36
N GLN A 190 -8.83 -13.45 -2.64
CA GLN A 190 -10.23 -13.60 -3.08
C GLN A 190 -10.76 -15.01 -2.87
N ALA A 191 -9.95 -16.04 -3.16
CA ALA A 191 -10.31 -17.43 -2.89
C ALA A 191 -10.51 -17.67 -1.38
N PHE A 192 -9.61 -17.14 -0.55
CA PHE A 192 -9.73 -17.14 0.90
C PHE A 192 -11.00 -16.44 1.37
N ALA A 193 -11.24 -15.20 0.92
CA ALA A 193 -12.42 -14.40 1.27
C ALA A 193 -13.69 -15.19 0.97
N LYS A 194 -13.81 -15.75 -0.25
CA LYS A 194 -14.94 -16.57 -0.65
C LYS A 194 -15.12 -17.79 0.26
N ALA A 195 -14.07 -18.57 0.49
CA ALA A 195 -14.12 -19.82 1.24
C ALA A 195 -14.45 -19.61 2.72
N ARG A 196 -13.94 -18.53 3.31
CA ARG A 196 -14.10 -18.22 4.73
C ARG A 196 -15.24 -17.27 5.03
N ARG A 197 -15.88 -16.71 3.99
CA ARG A 197 -16.87 -15.62 4.08
C ARG A 197 -16.35 -14.47 4.93
N ILE A 198 -15.16 -13.98 4.59
CA ILE A 198 -14.50 -12.86 5.25
C ILE A 198 -14.31 -11.72 4.26
N ARG A 199 -14.72 -10.50 4.63
CA ARG A 199 -14.38 -9.28 3.90
C ARG A 199 -12.92 -8.93 4.15
N VAL A 200 -12.15 -8.75 3.07
CA VAL A 200 -10.76 -8.31 3.16
C VAL A 200 -10.63 -6.86 2.73
N THR A 201 -9.91 -6.07 3.52
CA THR A 201 -9.49 -4.70 3.18
C THR A 201 -7.98 -4.60 3.32
N PHE A 202 -7.31 -3.97 2.36
CA PHE A 202 -5.90 -3.62 2.45
C PHE A 202 -5.74 -2.23 3.07
N LEU A 203 -4.76 -2.09 3.96
CA LEU A 203 -4.30 -0.82 4.50
C LEU A 203 -2.84 -0.62 4.07
N SER A 204 -2.53 0.49 3.41
CA SER A 204 -1.19 0.72 2.87
C SER A 204 -0.69 2.15 3.01
N GLY A 205 0.63 2.35 2.88
CA GLY A 205 1.31 3.63 3.03
C GLY A 205 2.24 3.98 1.86
N ASP A 206 3.46 4.42 2.19
CA ASP A 206 4.57 4.81 1.33
C ASP A 206 4.37 6.04 0.40
N VAL A 207 3.26 6.14 -0.32
CA VAL A 207 3.07 7.14 -1.41
C VAL A 207 2.80 8.60 -0.98
N HIS A 208 2.90 8.91 0.32
CA HIS A 208 2.78 10.26 0.91
C HIS A 208 1.48 11.03 0.60
N CYS A 209 0.41 10.35 0.21
CA CYS A 209 -0.91 10.93 -0.02
C CYS A 209 -2.00 10.00 0.56
N ALA A 210 -3.25 10.46 0.54
CA ALA A 210 -4.40 9.59 0.79
C ALA A 210 -5.11 9.25 -0.53
N ALA A 211 -5.56 8.01 -0.64
CA ALA A 211 -6.28 7.48 -1.79
C ALA A 211 -7.05 6.23 -1.39
N VAL A 212 -8.06 5.85 -2.17
CA VAL A 212 -8.73 4.56 -1.99
C VAL A 212 -8.86 3.84 -3.31
N GLY A 213 -8.09 2.77 -3.47
CA GLY A 213 -8.26 1.81 -4.56
C GLY A 213 -9.27 0.73 -4.18
N TYR A 214 -9.78 0.01 -5.16
CA TYR A 214 -10.61 -1.16 -4.90
C TYR A 214 -10.55 -2.19 -6.02
N PHE A 215 -10.86 -3.43 -5.64
CA PHE A 215 -11.16 -4.54 -6.54
C PHE A 215 -12.66 -4.81 -6.50
N LYS A 216 -13.23 -5.38 -7.58
CA LYS A 216 -14.60 -5.89 -7.62
C LYS A 216 -14.74 -6.97 -8.70
N THR A 217 -15.86 -7.67 -8.71
CA THR A 217 -16.20 -8.56 -9.81
C THR A 217 -16.38 -7.76 -11.11
N LEU A 218 -15.74 -8.25 -12.18
CA LEU A 218 -15.83 -7.69 -13.52
C LEU A 218 -17.23 -7.90 -14.09
N VAL A 219 -17.87 -6.81 -14.51
CA VAL A 219 -19.15 -6.86 -15.23
C VAL A 219 -18.88 -7.03 -16.72
N ARG A 220 -19.17 -8.21 -17.27
CA ARG A 220 -19.05 -8.49 -18.71
C ARG A 220 -20.19 -7.83 -19.51
N GLY A 221 -19.97 -7.59 -20.80
CA GLY A 221 -21.00 -7.07 -21.71
C GLY A 221 -21.04 -5.54 -21.86
N GLY A 222 -19.91 -4.85 -21.65
CA GLY A 222 -19.77 -3.42 -21.96
C GLY A 222 -20.52 -2.49 -20.99
N GLY A 223 -20.67 -2.88 -19.72
CA GLY A 223 -21.27 -2.04 -18.68
C GLY A 223 -22.81 -2.02 -18.66
N LYS A 224 -23.47 -2.89 -19.43
CA LYS A 224 -24.95 -2.96 -19.47
C LYS A 224 -25.57 -3.72 -18.29
N ALA A 225 -24.85 -4.70 -17.74
CA ALA A 225 -25.29 -5.41 -16.54
C ALA A 225 -25.02 -4.55 -15.29
N PRO A 226 -25.86 -4.63 -14.25
CA PRO A 226 -25.61 -3.91 -13.01
C PRO A 226 -24.33 -4.42 -12.33
N ALA A 227 -23.62 -3.53 -11.65
CA ALA A 227 -22.54 -3.94 -10.77
C ALA A 227 -23.08 -4.84 -9.65
N ILE A 228 -22.28 -5.81 -9.21
CA ILE A 228 -22.61 -6.61 -8.05
C ILE A 228 -22.53 -5.70 -6.81
N ASP A 229 -23.55 -5.77 -5.96
CA ASP A 229 -23.54 -5.08 -4.68
C ASP A 229 -22.30 -5.53 -3.87
N PRO A 230 -21.48 -4.60 -3.34
CA PRO A 230 -20.37 -4.93 -2.47
C PRO A 230 -20.71 -5.98 -1.40
N LEU A 231 -21.88 -5.94 -0.76
CA LEU A 231 -22.33 -6.94 0.23
C LEU A 231 -22.27 -8.37 -0.31
N GLY A 232 -22.65 -8.57 -1.57
CA GLY A 232 -22.69 -9.86 -2.27
C GLY A 232 -21.43 -10.19 -3.09
N ASP A 233 -20.41 -9.34 -3.07
CA ASP A 233 -19.21 -9.51 -3.91
C ASP A 233 -17.99 -9.90 -3.07
N HIS A 234 -17.59 -11.17 -3.10
CA HIS A 234 -16.38 -11.65 -2.43
C HIS A 234 -15.07 -11.08 -3.03
N ARG A 235 -15.13 -10.52 -4.24
CA ARG A 235 -13.98 -9.84 -4.88
C ARG A 235 -13.89 -8.38 -4.50
N TYR A 236 -14.93 -7.82 -3.87
CA TYR A 236 -14.90 -6.45 -3.41
C TYR A 236 -13.90 -6.30 -2.27
N MET A 237 -12.79 -5.61 -2.54
CA MET A 237 -11.71 -5.40 -1.56
C MET A 237 -11.22 -3.98 -1.70
N LEU A 238 -11.24 -3.23 -0.61
CA LEU A 238 -10.69 -1.88 -0.58
C LEU A 238 -9.17 -1.93 -0.39
N ASN A 239 -8.47 -0.95 -0.92
CA ASN A 239 -7.13 -0.57 -0.51
C ASN A 239 -7.19 0.87 -0.01
N VAL A 240 -7.24 1.05 1.31
CA VAL A 240 -7.17 2.36 1.94
C VAL A 240 -5.71 2.78 2.04
N VAL A 241 -5.33 3.82 1.30
CA VAL A 241 -3.97 4.38 1.31
C VAL A 241 -3.93 5.55 2.27
N THR A 242 -3.07 5.47 3.26
CA THR A 242 -2.82 6.53 4.25
C THR A 242 -1.33 6.56 4.58
N SER A 243 -0.65 7.66 4.26
CA SER A 243 0.82 7.65 4.16
C SER A 243 1.54 8.91 4.63
N ALA A 244 0.89 9.84 5.34
CA ALA A 244 1.51 11.14 5.59
C ALA A 244 1.23 11.68 6.99
N ILE A 245 1.52 10.93 8.06
CA ILE A 245 1.38 11.50 9.41
C ILE A 245 2.40 12.65 9.60
N VAL A 246 3.64 12.46 9.13
CA VAL A 246 4.73 13.44 9.30
C VAL A 246 5.38 13.87 7.99
N ASN A 247 5.32 13.04 6.94
CA ASN A 247 5.99 13.33 5.68
C ASN A 247 5.33 14.47 4.93
N THR A 248 6.12 15.14 4.10
CA THR A 248 5.61 16.17 3.19
C THR A 248 4.96 15.47 2.00
N PRO A 249 3.75 15.85 1.57
CA PRO A 249 3.11 15.24 0.42
C PRO A 249 3.93 15.46 -0.87
N PRO A 250 3.72 14.64 -1.90
CA PRO A 250 4.38 14.82 -3.19
C PRO A 250 4.08 16.20 -3.80
N PRO A 251 4.95 16.72 -4.69
CA PRO A 251 4.70 17.98 -5.38
C PRO A 251 3.36 17.97 -6.13
N ALA A 252 2.70 19.12 -6.22
CA ALA A 252 1.37 19.27 -6.83
C ALA A 252 1.26 18.73 -8.26
N GLY A 253 2.34 18.87 -9.05
CA GLY A 253 2.39 18.32 -10.41
C GLY A 253 2.32 16.79 -10.45
N VAL A 254 2.99 16.11 -9.51
CA VAL A 254 2.95 14.64 -9.38
C VAL A 254 1.56 14.19 -8.97
N LEU A 255 0.96 14.85 -7.97
CA LEU A 255 -0.41 14.55 -7.52
C LEU A 255 -1.43 14.71 -8.65
N THR A 256 -1.30 15.78 -9.43
CA THR A 256 -2.17 16.03 -10.59
C THR A 256 -2.05 14.94 -11.64
N MET A 257 -0.82 14.52 -11.94
CA MET A 257 -0.54 13.44 -12.89
C MET A 257 -1.13 12.10 -12.41
N VAL A 258 -0.89 11.73 -11.15
CA VAL A 258 -1.45 10.51 -10.55
C VAL A 258 -2.98 10.57 -10.58
N GLY A 259 -3.58 11.72 -10.26
CA GLY A 259 -5.02 11.94 -10.33
C GLY A 259 -5.60 11.78 -11.74
N MET A 260 -4.87 12.17 -12.79
CA MET A 260 -5.28 11.95 -14.20
C MET A 260 -5.25 10.47 -14.59
N LEU A 261 -4.39 9.68 -13.95
CA LEU A 261 -4.24 8.25 -14.22
C LEU A 261 -5.23 7.40 -13.42
N ALA A 262 -5.75 7.92 -12.31
CA ALA A 262 -6.67 7.22 -11.41
C ALA A 262 -7.99 6.78 -12.06
N ASP A 263 -8.47 7.53 -13.05
CA ASP A 263 -9.72 7.23 -13.77
C ASP A 263 -9.54 6.21 -14.91
N ARG A 264 -8.31 5.72 -15.14
CA ARG A 264 -8.05 4.77 -16.24
C ARG A 264 -8.34 3.34 -15.79
N PRO A 265 -9.23 2.60 -16.50
CA PRO A 265 -9.53 1.22 -16.14
C PRO A 265 -8.32 0.32 -16.36
N HIS A 266 -8.05 -0.57 -15.41
CA HIS A 266 -6.91 -1.47 -15.47
C HIS A 266 -7.38 -2.93 -15.64
N ARG A 267 -7.07 -3.51 -16.80
CA ARG A 267 -7.63 -4.81 -17.21
C ARG A 267 -6.75 -6.00 -16.87
N THR A 268 -5.99 -5.90 -15.79
CA THR A 268 -4.89 -6.85 -15.53
C THR A 268 -5.34 -8.17 -14.93
N MET A 269 -6.55 -8.21 -14.38
CA MET A 269 -7.16 -9.38 -13.75
C MET A 269 -8.51 -9.74 -14.39
N HIS A 270 -8.79 -9.25 -15.60
CA HIS A 270 -10.03 -9.57 -16.32
C HIS A 270 -10.13 -11.06 -16.68
N TYR A 271 -9.00 -11.78 -16.73
CA TYR A 271 -8.98 -13.23 -16.94
C TYR A 271 -9.60 -14.02 -15.78
N CYS A 272 -9.61 -13.47 -14.56
CA CYS A 272 -10.22 -14.09 -13.37
C CYS A 272 -11.48 -13.35 -12.89
N ASP A 273 -12.11 -12.58 -13.80
CA ASP A 273 -13.31 -11.78 -13.55
C ASP A 273 -13.16 -10.76 -12.41
N THR A 274 -11.96 -10.17 -12.28
CA THR A 274 -11.70 -9.07 -11.33
C THR A 274 -11.42 -7.78 -12.10
N ASP A 275 -12.10 -6.71 -11.72
CA ASP A 275 -11.84 -5.34 -12.14
C ASP A 275 -11.20 -4.55 -11.01
N GLU A 276 -10.40 -3.53 -11.34
CA GLU A 276 -9.75 -2.65 -10.35
C GLU A 276 -9.89 -1.18 -10.76
N SER A 277 -10.11 -0.30 -9.79
CA SER A 277 -10.26 1.14 -10.02
C SER A 277 -10.04 1.92 -8.71
N MET A 278 -10.24 3.24 -8.77
CA MET A 278 -10.11 4.17 -7.64
C MET A 278 -11.48 4.72 -7.24
N ILE A 279 -11.68 4.95 -5.95
CA ILE A 279 -12.88 5.60 -5.42
C ILE A 279 -12.70 7.12 -5.50
N PRO A 280 -13.65 7.86 -6.11
CA PRO A 280 -13.64 9.32 -6.14
C PRO A 280 -14.11 9.90 -4.79
N LEU A 281 -13.33 9.64 -3.73
CA LEU A 281 -13.67 9.94 -2.34
C LEU A 281 -13.61 11.45 -2.03
N PHE A 282 -12.63 12.16 -2.58
CA PHE A 282 -12.31 13.54 -2.21
C PHE A 282 -13.03 14.54 -3.12
N ARG A 283 -14.34 14.70 -2.94
CA ARG A 283 -15.12 15.66 -3.76
C ARG A 283 -14.75 17.12 -3.47
N THR A 284 -14.37 17.41 -2.23
CA THR A 284 -13.94 18.72 -1.75
C THR A 284 -12.61 18.59 -1.00
N ASP A 285 -11.80 19.66 -1.01
CA ASP A 285 -10.64 19.80 -0.14
C ASP A 285 -11.10 20.10 1.30
N THR A 286 -10.14 20.17 2.21
CA THR A 286 -10.26 20.46 3.63
C THR A 286 -10.79 21.86 3.95
N ASP A 287 -11.04 22.71 2.97
CA ASP A 287 -11.66 24.04 3.07
C ASP A 287 -12.97 24.12 2.28
N ASP A 288 -13.56 22.97 1.96
CA ASP A 288 -14.79 22.80 1.18
C ASP A 288 -14.68 23.23 -0.30
N THR A 289 -13.48 23.58 -0.78
CA THR A 289 -13.28 23.88 -2.20
C THR A 289 -13.44 22.62 -3.07
N PRO A 290 -14.22 22.66 -4.16
CA PRO A 290 -14.38 21.50 -5.03
C PRO A 290 -13.07 21.07 -5.69
N LEU A 291 -12.77 19.76 -5.63
CA LEU A 291 -11.58 19.21 -6.28
C LEU A 291 -11.90 18.76 -7.70
N LYS A 292 -11.02 19.15 -8.64
CA LYS A 292 -11.11 18.70 -10.04
C LYS A 292 -10.85 17.20 -10.19
N GLN A 293 -10.06 16.61 -9.29
CA GLN A 293 -9.66 15.21 -9.31
C GLN A 293 -9.95 14.58 -7.94
N PRO A 294 -11.05 13.82 -7.79
CA PRO A 294 -11.52 13.39 -6.48
C PRO A 294 -10.86 12.10 -5.95
N PHE A 295 -9.72 11.68 -6.50
CA PHE A 295 -9.14 10.36 -6.22
C PHE A 295 -7.96 10.38 -5.24
N ILE A 296 -7.20 11.48 -5.20
CA ILE A 296 -5.94 11.59 -4.45
C ILE A 296 -5.95 12.88 -3.63
N MET A 297 -5.57 12.78 -2.37
CA MET A 297 -5.42 13.92 -1.46
C MET A 297 -3.97 14.03 -0.98
N GLY A 298 -3.27 15.05 -1.47
CA GLY A 298 -1.86 15.32 -1.14
C GLY A 298 -1.69 16.15 0.12
N ARG A 299 -2.11 15.61 1.27
CA ARG A 299 -2.00 16.26 2.59
C ARG A 299 -1.64 15.24 3.65
N ARG A 300 -1.16 15.74 4.79
CA ARG A 300 -0.90 14.90 5.95
C ARG A 300 -2.18 14.24 6.43
N ASN A 301 -2.10 12.96 6.76
CA ASN A 301 -3.27 12.18 7.09
C ASN A 301 -2.96 10.94 7.94
N TYR A 302 -4.01 10.43 8.57
CA TYR A 302 -4.11 9.10 9.16
C TYR A 302 -5.52 8.55 8.91
N THR A 303 -5.77 7.28 9.19
CA THR A 303 -7.12 6.72 9.18
C THR A 303 -7.50 6.18 10.55
N SER A 304 -8.72 6.49 11.00
CA SER A 304 -9.37 5.79 12.12
C SER A 304 -10.24 4.67 11.54
N VAL A 305 -10.22 3.51 12.20
CA VAL A 305 -10.99 2.34 11.76
C VAL A 305 -11.90 1.87 12.88
N GLU A 306 -13.20 1.89 12.64
CA GLU A 306 -14.22 1.54 13.64
C GLU A 306 -15.23 0.56 13.04
N LEU A 307 -15.63 -0.46 13.80
CA LEU A 307 -16.72 -1.34 13.41
C LEU A 307 -18.04 -0.65 13.76
N ASP A 308 -18.93 -0.50 12.79
CA ASP A 308 -20.30 -0.05 13.00
C ASP A 308 -21.16 -1.25 13.42
N ASP A 309 -21.52 -1.32 14.70
CA ASP A 309 -22.32 -2.41 15.27
C ASP A 309 -23.73 -2.51 14.66
N GLN A 310 -24.27 -1.44 14.06
CA GLN A 310 -25.61 -1.47 13.45
C GLN A 310 -25.59 -2.10 12.06
N THR A 311 -24.58 -1.76 11.26
CA THR A 311 -24.48 -2.21 9.87
C THR A 311 -23.56 -3.42 9.69
N GLY A 312 -22.68 -3.67 10.66
CA GLY A 312 -21.57 -4.60 10.57
C GLY A 312 -20.45 -4.12 9.63
N SER A 313 -20.48 -2.87 9.18
CA SER A 313 -19.48 -2.32 8.26
C SER A 313 -18.24 -1.88 9.02
N LEU A 314 -17.07 -2.07 8.42
CA LEU A 314 -15.83 -1.49 8.93
C LEU A 314 -15.65 -0.10 8.30
N ASN A 315 -15.73 0.94 9.13
CA ASN A 315 -15.65 2.34 8.75
C ASN A 315 -14.20 2.81 8.78
N PHE A 316 -13.69 3.28 7.65
CA PHE A 316 -12.37 3.89 7.52
C PHE A 316 -12.57 5.40 7.37
N ASP A 317 -12.44 6.16 8.47
CA ASP A 317 -12.45 7.62 8.44
C ASP A 317 -11.03 8.13 8.19
N ILE A 318 -10.77 8.58 6.96
CA ILE A 318 -9.48 9.15 6.58
C ILE A 318 -9.45 10.61 7.04
N ARG A 319 -8.64 10.90 8.06
CA ARG A 319 -8.49 12.21 8.69
C ARG A 319 -7.39 12.99 7.99
N ILE A 320 -7.77 14.00 7.21
CA ILE A 320 -6.86 14.86 6.46
C ILE A 320 -6.63 16.16 7.23
N GLU A 321 -5.37 16.54 7.44
CA GLU A 321 -4.99 17.75 8.15
C GLU A 321 -5.35 19.02 7.34
N ARG A 322 -6.08 19.96 7.96
CA ARG A 322 -6.44 21.25 7.33
C ARG A 322 -5.22 22.14 7.14
N MET A 323 -4.42 22.25 8.18
CA MET A 323 -3.22 23.09 8.23
C MET A 323 -2.10 22.35 8.94
N LYS A 324 -0.90 22.39 8.36
CA LYS A 324 0.27 21.67 8.86
C LYS A 324 0.55 21.99 10.33
N GLY A 325 0.46 20.97 11.18
CA GLY A 325 0.74 21.05 12.62
C GLY A 325 -0.38 21.65 13.46
N SER A 326 -1.58 21.91 12.93
CA SER A 326 -2.69 22.48 13.71
C SER A 326 -3.38 21.44 14.60
N GLY A 327 -3.30 20.15 14.23
CA GLY A 327 -4.06 19.07 14.88
C GLY A 327 -5.54 19.01 14.47
N ASP A 328 -5.99 19.91 13.58
CA ASP A 328 -7.36 19.92 13.05
C ASP A 328 -7.45 19.12 11.74
N THR A 329 -8.47 18.26 11.65
CA THR A 329 -8.65 17.32 10.53
C THR A 329 -10.08 17.28 10.03
N VAL A 330 -10.23 17.05 8.72
CA VAL A 330 -11.50 16.72 8.06
C VAL A 330 -11.54 15.23 7.78
N GLY A 331 -12.69 14.61 8.04
CA GLY A 331 -12.91 13.18 7.81
C GLY A 331 -13.47 12.88 6.43
N TYR A 332 -12.97 11.83 5.80
CA TYR A 332 -13.46 11.29 4.54
C TYR A 332 -13.70 9.80 4.74
N LEU A 333 -14.98 9.41 4.82
CA LEU A 333 -15.39 8.07 5.18
C LEU A 333 -15.48 7.15 3.96
N VAL A 334 -14.86 5.99 4.05
CA VAL A 334 -15.15 4.84 3.17
C VAL A 334 -15.50 3.62 4.03
N GLN A 335 -16.42 2.80 3.55
CA GLN A 335 -16.93 1.66 4.33
C GLN A 335 -16.62 0.34 3.61
N ALA A 336 -16.09 -0.63 4.35
CA ALA A 336 -16.03 -2.01 3.92
C ALA A 336 -17.26 -2.75 4.51
N PRO A 337 -18.25 -3.13 3.69
CA PRO A 337 -19.44 -3.79 4.19
C PRO A 337 -19.15 -5.23 4.61
N PRO A 338 -19.94 -5.80 5.54
CA PRO A 338 -19.76 -7.18 5.96
C PRO A 338 -19.97 -8.16 4.80
N PRO A 339 -19.41 -9.37 4.89
CA PRO A 339 -19.59 -10.41 3.88
C PRO A 339 -21.02 -10.97 3.92
N ARG A 340 -21.79 -10.80 2.84
CA ARG A 340 -23.18 -11.32 2.71
C ARG A 340 -23.39 -12.14 1.43
N TRP A 341 -22.33 -12.57 0.77
CA TRP A 341 -22.43 -13.51 -0.36
C TRP A 341 -22.79 -14.92 0.11
N VAL A 342 -23.54 -15.63 -0.73
CA VAL A 342 -24.00 -17.01 -0.47
C VAL A 342 -22.94 -18.02 -0.88
#